data_AF-R7IWA1-F1
#
_entry.id   AF-R7IWA1-F1
#
_cell.length_a   1.000
_cell.length_b   1.000
_cell.length_c   1.000
_cell.angle_alpha   90.00
_cell.angle_beta   90.00
_cell.angle_gamma   90.00
#
_symmetry.space_group_name_H-M   'P 1'
#
loop_
_entity.id
_entity.type
_entity.pdbx_description
1 polymer ?
#
loop_
_entity_poly.entity_id
_entity_poly.type
_entity_poly.pdbx_seq_one_letter_code
_entity_poly.pdbx_strand_id
1 'polypeptide(L)'
;MLHNVLTHETCAKCRICCSFVKEDAWESPLFSKEDMERIKKAGILEDCFDKVCKDGREVYMAHYEFHDEKEILLCPCLDEKKGCILGSEKPFECSIWPIRIFCREDDEGYYLGLAGICPAFEGKNHRKLLQELQENGLGEKILALKGRQEILKEIQEGYQPIYPEEKSV
;
A
#
# COMPACT_ATOMS: atom_id res chain seq x y z
N MET A 1 0.32 -4.37 9.08
CA MET A 1 -0.89 -5.13 9.46
C MET A 1 -0.81 -6.62 9.09
N LEU A 2 -0.12 -7.02 8.01
CA LEU A 2 -0.10 -8.42 7.53
C LEU A 2 0.89 -9.39 8.22
N HIS A 3 1.30 -9.13 9.47
CA HIS A 3 2.34 -9.91 10.16
C HIS A 3 2.00 -11.39 10.36
N ASN A 4 0.70 -11.72 10.37
CA ASN A 4 0.24 -13.11 10.42
C ASN A 4 0.51 -13.87 9.12
N VAL A 5 0.66 -13.19 7.98
CA VAL A 5 0.81 -13.82 6.66
C VAL A 5 2.21 -13.61 6.08
N LEU A 6 2.84 -12.47 6.35
CA LEU A 6 4.19 -12.14 5.87
C LEU A 6 5.11 -11.67 6.98
N THR A 7 6.38 -12.05 6.85
CA THR A 7 7.45 -11.51 7.69
C THR A 7 8.00 -10.22 7.09
N HIS A 8 8.59 -9.37 7.93
CA HIS A 8 9.27 -8.16 7.45
C HIS A 8 10.46 -8.47 6.54
N GLU A 9 11.15 -9.59 6.77
CA GLU A 9 12.28 -10.04 5.96
C GLU A 9 11.87 -10.35 4.52
N THR A 10 10.69 -10.95 4.32
CA THR A 10 10.15 -11.23 2.98
C THR A 10 10.00 -9.94 2.17
N CYS A 11 9.44 -8.89 2.77
CA CYS A 11 9.26 -7.61 2.11
C CYS A 11 10.60 -6.91 1.84
N ALA A 12 11.54 -6.94 2.80
CA ALA A 12 12.87 -6.35 2.62
C ALA A 12 13.67 -6.98 1.48
N LYS A 13 13.50 -8.30 1.25
CA LYS A 13 14.13 -9.02 0.14
C LYS A 13 13.42 -8.77 -1.19
N CYS A 14 12.09 -8.72 -1.20
CA CYS A 14 11.28 -8.64 -2.41
C CYS A 14 11.31 -7.25 -3.07
N ARG A 15 11.13 -6.18 -2.27
CA ARG A 15 11.16 -4.76 -2.70
C ARG A 15 10.18 -4.33 -3.79
N ILE A 16 9.36 -5.25 -4.35
CA ILE A 16 8.38 -4.93 -5.40
C ILE A 16 7.48 -3.75 -5.02
N CYS A 17 6.93 -3.73 -3.81
CA CYS A 17 6.06 -2.63 -3.35
C CYS A 17 6.79 -1.31 -3.02
N CYS A 18 8.10 -1.25 -3.23
CA CYS A 18 8.93 -0.06 -3.03
C CYS A 18 9.69 0.33 -4.30
N SER A 19 9.37 -0.30 -5.43
CA SER A 19 9.96 -0.04 -6.75
C SER A 19 8.83 0.41 -7.65
N PHE A 20 8.98 1.58 -8.26
CA PHE A 20 7.93 2.19 -9.05
C PHE A 20 8.44 2.50 -10.45
N VAL A 21 7.62 2.19 -11.45
CA VAL A 21 7.68 2.77 -12.79
C VAL A 21 6.70 3.93 -12.86
N LYS A 22 6.70 4.67 -13.96
CA LYS A 22 5.84 5.86 -14.09
C LYS A 22 4.36 5.50 -14.01
N GLU A 23 3.96 4.35 -14.55
CA GLU A 23 2.57 3.89 -14.60
C GLU A 23 2.04 3.41 -13.24
N ASP A 24 2.90 3.02 -12.29
CA ASP A 24 2.50 2.56 -10.96
C ASP A 24 2.93 3.50 -9.83
N ALA A 25 3.55 4.65 -10.12
CA ALA A 25 3.94 5.65 -9.12
C ALA A 25 2.75 6.13 -8.26
N TRP A 26 1.52 6.08 -8.78
CA TRP A 26 0.28 6.35 -8.04
C TRP A 26 0.06 5.36 -6.87
N GLU A 27 0.69 4.18 -6.91
CA GLU A 27 0.66 3.19 -5.84
C GLU A 27 1.48 3.59 -4.61
N SER A 28 2.41 4.55 -4.78
CA SER A 28 3.23 5.05 -3.68
C SER A 28 2.34 5.45 -2.50
N PRO A 29 2.72 5.10 -1.26
CA PRO A 29 1.94 5.41 -0.09
C PRO A 29 1.88 6.92 0.15
N LEU A 30 0.80 7.34 0.79
CA LEU A 30 0.74 8.63 1.47
C LEU A 30 1.39 8.52 2.84
N PHE A 31 2.20 9.51 3.17
CA PHE A 31 2.85 9.66 4.47
C PHE A 31 2.12 10.73 5.29
N SER A 32 1.87 10.43 6.56
CA SER A 32 1.35 11.40 7.51
C SER A 32 2.45 12.34 8.02
N LYS A 33 2.07 13.40 8.73
CA LYS A 33 3.02 14.25 9.46
C LYS A 33 3.92 13.45 10.40
N GLU A 34 3.36 12.45 11.07
CA GLU A 34 4.10 11.62 12.02
C GLU A 34 5.12 10.72 11.30
N ASP A 35 4.77 10.20 10.12
CA ASP A 35 5.69 9.46 9.27
C ASP A 35 6.86 10.35 8.83
N MET A 36 6.58 11.58 8.41
CA MET A 36 7.60 12.55 8.00
C MET A 36 8.58 12.90 9.13
N GLU A 37 8.10 13.05 10.37
CA GLU A 37 8.98 13.27 11.53
C GLU A 37 9.95 12.10 11.75
N ARG A 38 9.50 10.86 11.51
CA ARG A 38 10.35 9.66 11.61
C ARG A 38 11.34 9.58 10.45
N ILE A 39 10.89 9.87 9.24
CA ILE A 39 11.71 9.93 8.01
C ILE A 39 12.84 10.94 8.17
N LYS A 40 12.54 12.15 8.68
CA LYS A 40 13.52 13.19 8.95
C LYS A 40 14.54 12.77 10.00
N LYS A 41 14.09 12.13 11.09
CA LYS A 41 14.98 11.58 12.12
C LYS A 41 15.91 10.48 11.59
N ALA A 42 15.49 9.76 10.55
CA ALA A 42 16.30 8.78 9.86
C ALA A 42 17.29 9.39 8.86
N GLY A 43 17.28 10.71 8.67
CA GLY A 43 18.23 11.44 7.82
C GLY A 43 17.82 11.53 6.35
N ILE A 44 16.58 11.17 6.00
CA ILE A 44 16.05 11.39 4.65
C ILE A 44 15.61 12.86 4.53
N LEU A 45 15.98 13.48 3.42
CA LEU A 45 15.71 14.88 3.15
C LEU A 45 14.23 15.10 2.81
N GLU A 46 13.72 16.27 3.18
CA GLU A 46 12.32 16.64 2.97
C GLU A 46 11.99 16.86 1.49
N ASP A 47 12.99 17.22 0.67
CA ASP A 47 12.87 17.39 -0.79
C ASP A 47 12.60 16.09 -1.55
N CYS A 48 12.77 14.94 -0.90
CA CYS A 48 12.37 13.65 -1.43
C CYS A 48 10.84 13.44 -1.40
N PHE A 49 10.08 14.42 -0.88
CA PHE A 49 8.63 14.32 -0.72
C PHE A 49 7.91 15.62 -1.13
N ASP A 50 6.82 15.44 -1.86
CA ASP A 50 5.87 16.50 -2.16
C ASP A 50 4.81 16.60 -1.07
N LYS A 51 4.58 17.84 -0.61
CA LYS A 51 3.50 18.15 0.32
C LYS A 51 2.19 18.34 -0.45
N VAL A 52 1.17 17.56 -0.10
CA VAL A 52 -0.13 17.54 -0.79
C VAL A 52 -1.27 17.75 0.21
N CYS A 53 -2.34 18.41 -0.23
CA CYS A 53 -3.59 18.47 0.53
C CYS A 53 -4.61 17.52 -0.12
N LYS A 54 -5.00 16.46 0.61
CA LYS A 54 -6.07 15.54 0.21
C LYS A 54 -7.18 15.58 1.23
N ASP A 55 -8.40 15.85 0.80
CA ASP A 55 -9.60 15.92 1.65
C ASP A 55 -9.41 16.82 2.89
N GLY A 56 -8.82 18.01 2.67
CA GLY A 56 -8.52 18.97 3.74
C GLY A 56 -7.41 18.54 4.71
N ARG A 57 -6.75 17.39 4.47
CA ARG A 57 -5.64 16.89 5.27
C ARG A 57 -4.33 17.07 4.55
N GLU A 58 -3.34 17.51 5.31
CA GLU A 58 -1.96 17.58 4.86
C GLU A 58 -1.33 16.19 4.91
N VAL A 59 -0.89 15.70 3.76
CA VAL A 59 -0.20 14.43 3.54
C VAL A 59 1.03 14.66 2.67
N TYR A 60 1.90 13.67 2.61
CA TYR A 60 3.14 13.74 1.85
C TYR A 60 3.22 12.56 0.89
N MET A 61 3.74 12.78 -0.30
CA MET A 61 3.97 11.76 -1.33
C MET A 61 5.46 11.75 -1.65
N ALA A 62 6.02 10.57 -1.94
CA ALA A 62 7.39 10.52 -2.44
C ALA A 62 7.47 11.26 -3.80
N HIS A 63 8.51 12.07 -3.95
CA HIS A 63 8.80 12.77 -5.19
C HIS A 63 9.51 11.82 -6.16
N TYR A 64 8.99 11.68 -7.37
CA TYR A 64 9.57 10.86 -8.43
C TYR A 64 9.72 11.67 -9.72
N GLU A 65 10.94 11.76 -10.22
CA GLU A 65 11.26 12.40 -11.50
C GLU A 65 11.70 11.34 -12.51
N PHE A 66 10.74 10.82 -13.29
CA PHE A 66 10.99 9.81 -14.31
C PHE A 66 11.41 10.46 -15.64
N HIS A 67 12.47 9.93 -16.25
CA HIS A 67 13.01 10.35 -17.53
C HIS A 67 12.54 9.46 -18.69
N ASP A 68 12.11 8.23 -18.39
CA ASP A 68 11.52 7.30 -19.34
C ASP A 68 10.51 6.34 -18.66
N GLU A 69 9.65 5.69 -19.45
CA GLU A 69 8.58 4.80 -18.94
C GLU A 69 9.10 3.47 -18.34
N LYS A 70 10.35 3.09 -18.60
CA LYS A 70 10.96 1.86 -18.08
C LYS A 70 11.85 2.12 -16.87
N GLU A 71 12.08 3.37 -16.52
CA GLU A 71 12.87 3.75 -15.36
C GLU A 71 12.19 3.27 -14.08
N ILE A 72 12.97 2.60 -13.23
CA ILE A 72 12.51 2.12 -11.93
C ILE A 72 13.12 3.03 -10.86
N LEU A 73 12.27 3.78 -10.18
CA LEU A 73 12.65 4.60 -9.03
C LEU A 73 12.22 3.91 -7.73
N LEU A 74 13.07 4.02 -6.71
CA LEU A 74 12.84 3.38 -5.41
C LEU A 74 12.20 4.36 -4.43
N CYS A 75 11.32 3.85 -3.56
CA CYS A 75 10.80 4.61 -2.43
C CYS A 75 11.96 5.20 -1.61
N PRO A 76 11.96 6.51 -1.26
CA PRO A 76 13.01 7.11 -0.43
C PRO A 76 13.17 6.46 0.95
N CYS A 77 12.13 5.77 1.43
CA CYS A 77 12.16 5.04 2.71
C CYS A 77 12.75 3.63 2.60
N LEU A 78 13.17 3.16 1.42
CA LEU A 78 13.76 1.84 1.23
C LEU A 78 15.27 1.87 1.47
N ASP A 79 15.74 1.24 2.55
CA ASP A 79 17.13 0.81 2.64
C ASP A 79 17.24 -0.55 1.93
N GLU A 80 18.06 -0.64 0.88
CA GLU A 80 18.18 -1.87 0.10
C GLU A 80 18.66 -3.07 0.92
N LYS A 81 19.45 -2.87 1.98
CA LYS A 81 19.97 -3.96 2.80
C LYS A 81 19.02 -4.33 3.93
N LYS A 82 18.33 -3.35 4.51
CA LYS A 82 17.53 -3.50 5.74
C LYS A 82 16.03 -3.47 5.51
N GLY A 83 15.58 -3.10 4.32
CA GLY A 83 14.18 -2.84 3.99
C GLY A 83 13.74 -1.44 4.39
N CYS A 84 12.44 -1.24 4.57
CA CYS A 84 11.91 0.07 4.89
C CYS A 84 12.43 0.60 6.24
N ILE A 85 12.96 1.83 6.25
CA ILE A 85 13.50 2.49 7.45
C ILE A 85 12.46 2.69 8.56
N LEU A 86 11.18 2.71 8.22
CA LEU A 86 10.07 2.85 9.17
C LEU A 86 9.72 1.52 9.86
N GLY A 87 10.30 0.39 9.45
CA GLY A 87 10.16 -0.88 10.17
C GLY A 87 8.71 -1.33 10.30
N SER A 88 8.19 -1.42 11.52
CA SER A 88 6.78 -1.77 11.81
C SER A 88 5.83 -0.58 11.69
N GLU A 89 6.36 0.64 11.77
CA GLU A 89 5.66 1.92 11.76
C GLU A 89 5.44 2.44 10.34
N LYS A 90 5.32 1.55 9.35
CA LYS A 90 5.11 1.93 7.95
C LYS A 90 3.76 2.64 7.79
N PRO A 91 3.62 3.48 6.76
CA PRO A 91 2.32 4.04 6.39
C PRO A 91 1.28 2.95 6.17
N PHE A 92 0.02 3.30 6.39
CA PHE A 92 -1.10 2.36 6.32
C PHE A 92 -1.10 1.53 5.03
N GLU A 93 -0.95 2.18 3.87
CA GLU A 93 -0.98 1.54 2.54
C GLU A 93 0.17 0.54 2.33
N CYS A 94 1.35 0.81 2.89
CA CYS A 94 2.46 -0.17 2.91
C CYS A 94 2.16 -1.32 3.86
N SER A 95 1.45 -1.05 4.96
CA SER A 95 1.18 -2.03 6.00
C SER A 95 0.14 -3.09 5.60
N ILE A 96 -0.66 -2.79 4.56
CA ILE A 96 -1.70 -3.66 3.99
C ILE A 96 -1.39 -4.16 2.57
N TRP A 97 -0.36 -3.66 1.88
CA TRP A 97 -0.03 -4.12 0.52
C TRP A 97 0.20 -5.64 0.51
N PRO A 98 -0.31 -6.40 -0.48
CA PRO A 98 -0.89 -6.01 -1.77
C PRO A 98 -2.40 -5.72 -1.77
N ILE A 99 -2.99 -5.42 -0.61
CA ILE A 99 -4.41 -5.06 -0.52
C ILE A 99 -4.58 -3.54 -0.71
N ARG A 100 -5.69 -3.18 -1.37
CA ARG A 100 -6.19 -1.81 -1.52
C ARG A 100 -7.69 -1.75 -1.23
N ILE A 101 -8.17 -0.58 -0.82
CA ILE A 101 -9.60 -0.29 -0.67
C ILE A 101 -10.04 0.44 -1.95
N PHE A 102 -11.05 -0.10 -2.61
CA PHE A 102 -11.65 0.49 -3.81
C PHE A 102 -13.12 0.84 -3.55
N CYS A 103 -13.58 1.92 -4.16
CA CYS A 103 -15.01 2.24 -4.26
C CYS A 103 -15.59 1.50 -5.47
N ARG A 104 -16.81 0.96 -5.36
CA ARG A 104 -17.54 0.39 -6.51
C ARG A 104 -18.01 1.53 -7.41
N GLU A 105 -18.09 1.27 -8.72
CA GLU A 105 -18.46 2.28 -9.74
C GLU A 105 -19.84 2.91 -9.49
N ASP A 106 -20.76 2.16 -8.88
CA ASP A 106 -22.15 2.56 -8.65
C ASP A 106 -22.42 3.16 -7.26
N ASP A 107 -21.38 3.57 -6.51
CA ASP A 107 -21.48 4.00 -5.10
C ASP A 107 -22.09 2.95 -4.14
N GLU A 108 -22.26 1.70 -4.59
CA GLU A 108 -22.85 0.59 -3.83
C GLU A 108 -21.95 0.04 -2.71
N GLY A 109 -20.81 0.70 -2.46
CA GLY A 109 -19.96 0.43 -1.32
C GLY A 109 -18.50 0.24 -1.69
N TYR A 110 -17.78 -0.44 -0.80
CA TYR A 110 -16.32 -0.57 -0.86
C TYR A 110 -15.93 -2.03 -0.84
N TYR A 111 -14.86 -2.35 -1.55
CA TYR A 111 -14.25 -3.67 -1.55
C TYR A 111 -12.74 -3.60 -1.38
N LEU A 112 -12.15 -4.72 -0.99
CA LEU A 112 -10.72 -4.93 -0.96
C LEU A 112 -10.31 -5.61 -2.26
N GLY A 113 -9.33 -5.03 -2.95
CA GLY A 113 -8.69 -5.65 -4.11
C GLY A 113 -7.31 -6.17 -3.75
N LEU A 114 -6.91 -7.28 -4.36
CA LEU A 114 -5.60 -7.91 -4.22
C LEU A 114 -4.77 -7.68 -5.49
N ALA A 115 -3.58 -7.09 -5.36
CA ALA A 115 -2.66 -6.99 -6.50
C ALA A 115 -2.16 -8.38 -6.89
N GLY A 116 -2.27 -8.73 -8.17
CA GLY A 116 -1.83 -10.03 -8.71
C GLY A 116 -0.32 -10.22 -8.80
N ILE A 117 0.46 -9.19 -8.53
CA ILE A 117 1.92 -9.15 -8.79
C ILE A 117 2.78 -9.50 -7.58
N CYS A 118 2.20 -9.70 -6.40
CA CYS A 118 3.01 -9.98 -5.21
C CYS A 118 3.42 -11.47 -5.14
N PRO A 119 4.71 -11.81 -5.33
CA PRO A 119 5.19 -13.20 -5.30
C PRO A 119 5.08 -13.82 -3.90
N ALA A 120 4.94 -12.99 -2.87
CA ALA A 120 4.80 -13.45 -1.49
C ALA A 120 3.40 -13.99 -1.17
N PHE A 121 2.39 -13.70 -2.02
CA PHE A 121 1.00 -14.14 -1.87
C PHE A 121 0.59 -15.13 -2.94
N GLU A 122 1.40 -16.18 -3.10
CA GLU A 122 1.07 -17.35 -3.91
C GLU A 122 0.75 -18.58 -3.04
N GLY A 123 0.03 -19.55 -3.61
CA GLY A 123 -0.22 -20.87 -3.03
C GLY A 123 -0.79 -20.83 -1.59
N LYS A 124 0.01 -21.27 -0.61
CA LYS A 124 -0.42 -21.32 0.80
C LYS A 124 -0.59 -19.93 1.42
N ASN A 125 0.23 -18.96 1.04
CA ASN A 125 0.17 -17.61 1.60
C ASN A 125 -1.05 -16.86 1.07
N HIS A 126 -1.41 -17.09 -0.20
CA HIS A 126 -2.66 -16.60 -0.77
C HIS A 126 -3.87 -17.07 0.02
N ARG A 127 -4.00 -18.40 0.24
CA ARG A 127 -5.10 -18.98 1.01
C ARG A 127 -5.15 -18.45 2.44
N LYS A 128 -3.99 -18.32 3.09
CA LYS A 128 -3.91 -17.75 4.44
C LYS A 128 -4.36 -16.29 4.46
N LEU A 129 -4.00 -15.49 3.46
CA LEU A 129 -4.47 -14.10 3.36
C LEU A 129 -5.99 -14.04 3.25
N LEU A 130 -6.58 -14.83 2.36
CA LEU A 130 -8.04 -14.90 2.20
C LEU A 130 -8.72 -15.28 3.52
N GLN A 131 -8.18 -16.28 4.23
CA GLN A 131 -8.69 -16.65 5.55
C GLN A 131 -8.61 -15.50 6.56
N GLU A 132 -7.48 -14.79 6.64
CA GLU A 132 -7.36 -13.64 7.55
C GLU A 132 -8.39 -12.56 7.23
N LEU A 133 -8.61 -12.30 5.95
CA LEU A 133 -9.52 -11.26 5.46
C LEU A 133 -11.00 -11.62 5.69
N GLN A 134 -11.38 -12.85 5.35
CA GLN A 134 -12.77 -13.31 5.31
C GLN A 134 -13.25 -13.84 6.66
N GLU A 135 -12.37 -14.53 7.42
CA GLU A 135 -12.76 -15.25 8.65
C GLU A 135 -12.21 -14.60 9.92
N ASN A 136 -11.00 -14.04 9.90
CA ASN A 136 -10.31 -13.55 11.11
C ASN A 136 -10.45 -12.03 11.35
N GLY A 137 -11.39 -11.39 10.65
CA GLY A 137 -11.74 -9.98 10.83
C GLY A 137 -10.68 -8.97 10.35
N LEU A 138 -9.65 -9.40 9.59
CA LEU A 138 -8.72 -8.46 8.97
C LEU A 138 -9.41 -7.60 7.90
N GLY A 139 -10.31 -8.18 7.11
CA GLY A 139 -11.03 -7.48 6.06
C GLY A 139 -11.89 -6.35 6.63
N GLU A 140 -12.65 -6.64 7.69
CA GLU A 140 -13.45 -5.65 8.42
C GLU A 140 -12.60 -4.50 8.97
N LYS A 141 -11.45 -4.81 9.58
CA LYS A 141 -10.52 -3.81 10.12
C LYS A 141 -9.98 -2.88 9.04
N ILE A 142 -9.66 -3.41 7.86
CA ILE A 142 -9.18 -2.62 6.72
C ILE A 142 -10.33 -1.77 6.17
N LEU A 143 -11.52 -2.35 5.92
CA LEU A 143 -12.68 -1.61 5.40
C LEU A 143 -13.22 -0.56 6.38
N ALA A 144 -13.01 -0.70 7.69
CA ALA A 144 -13.37 0.34 8.66
C ALA A 144 -12.69 1.69 8.37
N LEU A 145 -11.58 1.68 7.61
CA LEU A 145 -10.84 2.87 7.23
C LEU A 145 -11.33 3.53 5.93
N LYS A 146 -12.34 2.95 5.25
CA LYS A 146 -12.89 3.48 3.98
C LYS A 146 -13.37 4.95 4.03
N GLY A 147 -13.70 5.47 5.21
CA GLY A 147 -14.07 6.88 5.38
C GLY A 147 -12.89 7.86 5.26
N ARG A 148 -11.68 7.37 5.04
CA ARG A 148 -10.47 8.15 4.81
C ARG A 148 -10.26 8.30 3.30
N GLN A 149 -10.78 9.37 2.73
CA GLN A 149 -10.70 9.64 1.29
C GLN A 149 -9.25 9.65 0.77
N GLU A 150 -8.28 10.01 1.61
CA GLU A 150 -6.89 10.08 1.19
C GLU A 150 -6.30 8.70 0.83
N ILE A 151 -6.78 7.62 1.45
CA ILE A 151 -6.29 6.25 1.19
C ILE A 151 -7.16 5.49 0.16
N LEU A 152 -8.27 6.08 -0.27
CA LEU A 152 -9.09 5.51 -1.34
C LEU A 152 -8.37 5.74 -2.67
N LYS A 153 -8.31 4.68 -3.47
CA LYS A 153 -7.77 4.75 -4.84
C LYS A 153 -8.89 4.42 -5.83
N GLU A 154 -8.83 5.06 -6.98
CA GLU A 154 -9.69 4.70 -8.12
C GLU A 154 -9.41 3.24 -8.52
N ILE A 155 -10.42 2.56 -9.07
CA ILE A 155 -10.25 1.19 -9.56
C ILE A 155 -9.16 1.19 -10.63
N GLN A 156 -8.25 0.22 -10.55
CA GLN A 156 -7.16 0.06 -11.51
C GLN A 156 -7.09 -1.41 -11.97
N GLU A 157 -6.67 -1.62 -13.22
CA GLU A 157 -6.39 -2.95 -13.74
C GLU A 157 -5.31 -3.66 -12.91
N GLY A 158 -5.37 -5.00 -12.84
CA GLY A 158 -4.39 -5.82 -12.10
C GLY A 158 -4.76 -6.10 -10.63
N TYR A 159 -5.84 -5.52 -10.11
CA TYR A 159 -6.41 -5.84 -8.80
C TYR A 159 -7.63 -6.75 -8.93
N GLN A 160 -7.63 -7.85 -8.16
CA GLN A 160 -8.76 -8.79 -8.09
C GLN A 160 -9.62 -8.49 -6.85
N PRO A 161 -10.94 -8.30 -6.97
CA PRO A 161 -11.82 -8.16 -5.80
C PRO A 161 -11.78 -9.41 -4.92
N ILE A 162 -11.61 -9.24 -3.61
CA ILE A 162 -11.45 -10.36 -2.66
C ILE A 162 -12.33 -10.25 -1.40
N TYR A 163 -12.91 -9.08 -1.09
CA TYR A 163 -13.74 -8.88 0.10
C TYR A 163 -14.58 -7.59 0.04
N PRO A 164 -15.87 -7.57 0.43
CA PRO A 164 -16.69 -8.74 0.74
C PRO A 164 -16.88 -9.61 -0.52
N GLU A 165 -17.09 -10.92 -0.34
CA GLU A 165 -17.51 -11.77 -1.47
C GLU A 165 -18.73 -11.14 -2.13
N GLU A 166 -18.71 -11.03 -3.46
CA GLU A 166 -19.94 -10.72 -4.18
C GLU A 166 -20.92 -11.83 -3.86
N LYS A 167 -22.05 -11.47 -3.24
CA LYS A 167 -23.17 -12.40 -3.16
C LYS A 167 -23.50 -12.76 -4.60
N SER A 168 -23.24 -14.01 -4.98
CA SER A 168 -23.79 -14.55 -6.21
C SER A 168 -25.31 -14.33 -6.12
N VAL A 169 -25.84 -13.46 -6.97
CA VAL A 169 -27.29 -13.25 -7.13
C VAL A 169 -27.92 -14.51 -7.70
#